data_AF-A0A5N6VBG1-F1
#
_entry.id   AF-A0A5N6VBG1-F1
#
_cell.length_a   1.000
_cell.length_b   1.000
_cell.length_c   1.000
_cell.angle_alpha   90.00
_cell.angle_beta   90.00
_cell.angle_gamma   90.00
#
_symmetry.space_group_name_H-M   'P 1'
#
loop_
_entity.id
_entity.type
_entity.pdbx_description
1 polymer ?
#
loop_
_entity_poly.entity_id
_entity_poly.type
_entity_poly.pdbx_seq_one_letter_code
_entity_poly.pdbx_strand_id
1 'polypeptide(L)'
;MQFTMAPTATSQPSITYYPKASNAIPVDSPAEARRHIISFLLSCTQENLLLSLSWDNFTKEIRDILQKGSEKRLCQWEYDPEYEILKVKAMGSPLHAALNSCIFRSFITAHRTTLTADEAKCIVINPLPVLLSRPLNPGEKLGEKPAAWTKQPDNLIYFNDIEAEEQFLQIVVEIGFSESYHDLVRDASQWLLRSGGETKVVIIAKIDEDKRQRAIHQKTEQFTCTRDMLVTKYGDAMSQEAYDVEKTADGIQDSSPALYKAVKSEVIASDWVGQISVYLEVWELRDGYPALRGPRIDVLPTPANPRNLVLSVTDLIPEGCRTLFPNFDASRTFTIDMGFFRQELNVAKKATAFHRAMEVIRPLDKDESNPEYRLWVLS
;
A
#
# COMPACT_ATOMS: atom_id res chain seq x y z
N MET A 1 -41.02 4.63 -41.25
CA MET A 1 -40.06 3.90 -40.40
C MET A 1 -38.79 4.74 -40.33
N GLN A 2 -38.54 5.41 -39.21
CA GLN A 2 -37.33 6.22 -39.00
C GLN A 2 -36.23 5.32 -38.44
N PHE A 3 -35.08 5.29 -39.10
CA PHE A 3 -33.88 4.62 -38.61
C PHE A 3 -33.10 5.58 -37.70
N THR A 4 -33.04 5.26 -36.42
CA THR A 4 -32.22 5.95 -35.42
C THR A 4 -30.78 5.46 -35.56
N MET A 5 -29.85 6.33 -35.99
CA MET A 5 -28.42 6.03 -35.97
C MET A 5 -27.89 6.05 -34.54
N ALA A 6 -27.10 5.04 -34.18
CA ALA A 6 -26.41 4.94 -32.90
C ALA A 6 -25.27 5.98 -32.81
N PRO A 7 -24.94 6.48 -31.59
CA PRO A 7 -23.89 7.47 -31.43
C PRO A 7 -22.51 6.85 -31.64
N THR A 8 -21.71 7.52 -32.45
CA THR A 8 -20.31 7.23 -32.76
C THR A 8 -19.46 7.19 -31.50
N ALA A 9 -18.61 6.17 -31.37
CA ALA A 9 -17.65 6.01 -30.29
C ALA A 9 -16.75 7.24 -30.17
N THR A 10 -16.84 7.94 -29.04
CA THR A 10 -15.88 8.98 -28.65
C THR A 10 -14.51 8.34 -28.49
N SER A 11 -13.59 8.69 -29.37
CA SER A 11 -12.16 8.39 -29.29
C SER A 11 -11.62 8.82 -27.92
N GLN A 12 -11.01 7.89 -27.19
CA GLN A 12 -10.30 8.20 -25.95
C GLN A 12 -9.20 9.24 -26.24
N PRO A 13 -9.05 10.28 -25.39
CA PRO A 13 -7.97 11.23 -25.55
C PRO A 13 -6.64 10.53 -25.33
N SER A 14 -5.76 10.57 -26.34
CA SER A 14 -4.37 10.19 -26.22
C SER A 14 -3.67 11.15 -25.25
N ILE A 15 -3.47 10.71 -24.01
CA ILE A 15 -2.74 11.46 -22.98
C ILE A 15 -1.28 11.51 -23.42
N THR A 16 -0.84 12.64 -23.97
CA THR A 16 0.57 12.89 -24.25
C THR A 16 1.23 13.42 -22.97
N TYR A 17 2.11 12.63 -22.37
CA TYR A 17 2.75 12.92 -21.09
C TYR A 17 4.11 13.60 -21.29
N TYR A 18 4.38 14.60 -20.45
CA TYR A 18 5.70 15.19 -20.27
C TYR A 18 6.29 14.64 -18.95
N PRO A 19 7.50 14.05 -18.94
CA PRO A 19 8.12 13.46 -17.75
C PRO A 19 8.28 14.47 -16.61
N LYS A 20 7.70 14.17 -15.44
CA LYS A 20 8.07 14.78 -14.16
C LYS A 20 9.25 14.01 -13.61
N ALA A 21 10.42 14.65 -13.52
CA ALA A 21 11.64 14.12 -12.91
C ALA A 21 11.38 13.26 -11.67
N SER A 22 12.02 12.09 -11.64
CA SER A 22 11.97 11.14 -10.53
C SER A 22 12.18 11.84 -9.18
N ASN A 23 11.30 11.56 -8.22
CA ASN A 23 11.41 12.09 -6.86
C ASN A 23 12.47 11.35 -6.01
N ALA A 24 13.30 10.50 -6.63
CA ALA A 24 14.35 9.77 -5.92
C ALA A 24 15.44 10.71 -5.42
N ILE A 25 15.86 10.53 -4.17
CA ILE A 25 16.95 11.30 -3.55
C ILE A 25 18.27 10.81 -4.17
N PRO A 26 19.07 11.67 -4.82
CA PRO A 26 20.39 11.28 -5.31
C PRO A 26 21.33 10.98 -4.15
N VAL A 27 22.08 9.87 -4.25
CA VAL A 27 23.00 9.42 -3.21
C VAL A 27 24.34 9.01 -3.81
N ASP A 28 25.38 9.75 -3.46
CA ASP A 28 26.71 9.60 -4.07
C ASP A 28 27.64 8.65 -3.29
N SER A 29 27.22 8.18 -2.10
CA SER A 29 28.05 7.30 -1.28
C SER A 29 27.24 6.26 -0.47
N PRO A 30 27.85 5.11 -0.11
CA PRO A 30 27.21 4.12 0.75
C PRO A 30 26.83 4.67 2.14
N ALA A 31 27.66 5.57 2.69
CA ALA A 31 27.44 6.16 4.00
C ALA A 31 26.17 7.04 4.04
N GLU A 32 25.95 7.79 2.96
CA GLU A 32 24.75 8.60 2.81
C GLU A 32 23.50 7.74 2.61
N ALA A 33 23.58 6.68 1.79
CA ALA A 33 22.49 5.73 1.59
C ALA A 33 22.08 5.09 2.93
N ARG A 34 23.08 4.62 3.68
CA ARG A 34 22.90 4.06 5.03
C ARG A 34 22.21 5.04 5.96
N ARG A 35 22.59 6.31 5.97
CA ARG A 35 21.96 7.36 6.80
C ARG A 35 20.48 7.54 6.46
N HIS A 36 20.13 7.63 5.17
CA HIS A 36 18.73 7.76 4.75
C HIS A 36 17.91 6.52 5.12
N ILE A 37 18.45 5.32 4.92
CA ILE A 37 17.78 4.06 5.25
C ILE A 37 17.58 3.93 6.76
N ILE A 38 18.60 4.22 7.56
CA ILE A 38 18.49 4.19 9.02
C ILE A 38 17.44 5.20 9.48
N SER A 39 17.52 6.45 9.02
CA SER A 39 16.53 7.48 9.35
C SER A 39 15.11 7.04 8.99
N PHE A 40 14.94 6.37 7.84
CA PHE A 40 13.67 5.83 7.39
C PHE A 40 13.16 4.73 8.31
N LEU A 41 13.98 3.71 8.61
CA LEU A 41 13.61 2.58 9.45
C LEU A 41 13.31 2.98 10.90
N LEU A 42 13.86 4.11 11.35
CA LEU A 42 13.61 4.66 12.68
C LEU A 42 12.33 5.51 12.74
N SER A 43 11.94 6.13 11.63
CA SER A 43 10.72 6.93 11.54
C SER A 43 9.48 6.05 11.36
N CYS A 44 8.30 6.47 11.87
CA CYS A 44 7.03 5.83 11.50
C CYS A 44 6.48 6.43 10.19
N THR A 45 7.37 6.70 9.24
CA THR A 45 7.01 7.19 7.90
C THR A 45 6.03 6.24 7.23
N GLN A 46 5.00 6.80 6.60
CA GLN A 46 4.02 6.07 5.81
C GLN A 46 4.32 6.15 4.31
N GLU A 47 5.38 6.87 3.95
CA GLU A 47 5.81 7.09 2.57
C GLU A 47 7.01 6.22 2.29
N ASN A 48 7.16 5.79 1.04
CA ASN A 48 8.35 5.03 0.65
C ASN A 48 9.56 5.96 0.54
N LEU A 49 10.74 5.45 0.87
CA LEU A 49 12.01 6.08 0.52
C LEU A 49 12.40 5.65 -0.89
N LEU A 50 12.73 6.62 -1.73
CA LEU A 50 13.31 6.38 -3.06
C LEU A 50 14.71 6.99 -3.08
N LEU A 51 15.73 6.17 -3.31
CA LEU A 51 17.12 6.61 -3.46
C LEU A 51 17.60 6.26 -4.87
N SER A 52 18.26 7.22 -5.53
CA SER A 52 19.07 6.96 -6.73
C SER A 52 20.46 6.55 -6.23
N LEU A 53 20.76 5.26 -6.32
CA LEU A 53 21.91 4.59 -5.72
C LEU A 53 22.53 3.59 -6.71
N SER A 54 23.76 3.86 -7.15
CA SER A 54 24.50 2.96 -8.03
C SER A 54 24.75 1.59 -7.41
N TRP A 55 24.97 0.57 -8.25
CA TRP A 55 25.22 -0.78 -7.75
C TRP A 55 26.47 -0.87 -6.87
N ASP A 56 27.52 -0.13 -7.22
CA ASP A 56 28.76 -0.06 -6.44
C ASP A 56 28.52 0.56 -5.05
N ASN A 57 27.58 1.51 -4.97
CA ASN A 57 27.19 2.13 -3.73
C ASN A 57 26.15 1.33 -2.94
N PHE A 58 25.45 0.37 -3.58
CA PHE A 58 24.55 -0.56 -2.93
C PHE A 58 25.32 -1.73 -2.32
N THR A 59 26.07 -1.45 -1.25
CA THR A 59 26.99 -2.40 -0.62
C THR A 59 26.27 -3.56 0.10
N LYS A 60 27.04 -4.60 0.46
CA LYS A 60 26.53 -5.72 1.28
C LYS A 60 25.95 -5.23 2.61
N GLU A 61 26.59 -4.26 3.26
CA GLU A 61 26.12 -3.70 4.52
C GLU A 61 24.71 -3.10 4.41
N ILE A 62 24.46 -2.33 3.34
CA ILE A 62 23.14 -1.74 3.09
C ILE A 62 22.09 -2.84 2.89
N ARG A 63 22.41 -3.87 2.09
CA ARG A 63 21.54 -5.03 1.90
C ARG A 63 21.25 -5.76 3.21
N ASP A 64 22.25 -5.95 4.05
CA ASP A 64 22.10 -6.63 5.35
C ASP A 64 21.19 -5.81 6.30
N ILE A 65 21.29 -4.47 6.30
CA ILE A 65 20.41 -3.59 7.08
C ILE A 65 18.96 -3.72 6.60
N LEU A 66 18.74 -3.63 5.29
CA LEU A 66 17.41 -3.71 4.69
C LEU A 66 16.79 -5.11 4.87
N GLN A 67 17.59 -6.16 4.75
CA GLN A 67 17.18 -7.54 4.98
C GLN A 67 16.74 -7.74 6.44
N LYS A 68 17.53 -7.29 7.41
CA LYS A 68 17.15 -7.29 8.84
C LYS A 68 15.88 -6.48 9.09
N GLY A 69 15.77 -5.30 8.46
CA GLY A 69 14.57 -4.47 8.50
C GLY A 69 13.34 -5.22 7.97
N SER A 70 13.49 -5.95 6.87
CA SER A 70 12.42 -6.77 6.28
C SER A 70 12.01 -7.94 7.15
N GLU A 71 12.96 -8.68 7.71
CA GLU A 71 12.71 -9.80 8.64
C GLU A 71 11.97 -9.35 9.89
N LYS A 72 12.31 -8.15 10.40
CA LYS A 72 11.63 -7.51 11.54
C LYS A 72 10.35 -6.77 11.15
N ARG A 73 9.90 -6.86 9.89
CA ARG A 73 8.69 -6.19 9.38
C ARG A 73 8.71 -4.67 9.61
N LEU A 74 9.87 -4.04 9.43
CA LEU A 74 10.06 -2.59 9.48
C LEU A 74 9.98 -1.94 8.09
N CYS A 75 10.43 -2.65 7.05
CA CYS A 75 10.33 -2.21 5.66
C CYS A 75 10.09 -3.40 4.72
N GLN A 76 9.71 -3.12 3.48
CA GLN A 76 10.07 -3.98 2.34
C GLN A 76 11.05 -3.19 1.47
N TRP A 77 11.78 -3.84 0.57
CA TRP A 77 12.67 -3.12 -0.32
C TRP A 77 12.79 -3.81 -1.68
N GLU A 78 12.98 -3.00 -2.71
CA GLU A 78 13.22 -3.43 -4.09
C GLU A 78 14.35 -2.57 -4.67
N TYR A 79 15.28 -3.20 -5.39
CA TYR A 79 16.35 -2.51 -6.10
C TYR A 79 16.21 -2.77 -7.60
N ASP A 80 16.23 -1.70 -8.39
CA ASP A 80 16.27 -1.80 -9.83
C ASP A 80 17.66 -1.45 -10.36
N PRO A 81 18.40 -2.44 -10.92
CA PRO A 81 19.76 -2.23 -11.44
C PRO A 81 19.83 -1.50 -12.77
N GLU A 82 18.74 -1.43 -13.53
CA GLU A 82 18.73 -0.75 -14.84
C GLU A 82 18.70 0.78 -14.66
N TYR A 83 18.05 1.25 -13.59
CA TYR A 83 17.90 2.67 -13.28
C TYR A 83 18.64 3.09 -12.01
N GLU A 84 19.30 2.14 -11.35
CA GLU A 84 20.02 2.37 -10.11
C GLU A 84 19.12 2.99 -9.03
N ILE A 85 17.89 2.49 -8.87
CA ILE A 85 16.94 2.99 -7.87
C ILE A 85 16.70 1.94 -6.79
N LEU A 86 16.93 2.34 -5.54
CA LEU A 86 16.51 1.61 -4.35
C LEU A 86 15.20 2.20 -3.82
N LYS A 87 14.14 1.39 -3.78
CA LYS A 87 12.89 1.73 -3.09
C LYS A 87 12.82 0.97 -1.78
N VAL A 88 12.71 1.68 -0.66
CA VAL A 88 12.41 1.11 0.67
C VAL A 88 10.97 1.47 1.00
N LYS A 89 10.09 0.47 1.05
CA LYS A 89 8.68 0.62 1.31
C LYS A 89 8.42 0.70 2.80
N ALA A 90 7.60 1.67 3.21
CA ALA A 90 7.15 1.77 4.58
C ALA A 90 6.22 0.58 4.86
N MET A 91 6.38 -0.08 6.01
CA MET A 91 5.46 -1.17 6.36
C MET A 91 4.06 -0.63 6.60
N GLY A 92 3.08 -1.40 6.11
CA GLY A 92 1.70 -0.98 5.84
C GLY A 92 1.16 0.03 6.83
N SER A 93 0.95 1.26 6.36
CA SER A 93 0.18 2.24 7.12
C SER A 93 -1.21 1.68 7.42
N PRO A 94 -1.89 2.12 8.50
CA PRO A 94 -3.26 1.65 8.76
C PRO A 94 -4.19 1.82 7.55
N LEU A 95 -3.98 2.87 6.76
CA LEU A 95 -4.73 3.14 5.52
C LEU A 95 -4.44 2.12 4.43
N HIS A 96 -3.18 1.72 4.26
CA HIS A 96 -2.77 0.66 3.33
C HIS A 96 -3.36 -0.69 3.76
N ALA A 97 -3.29 -1.03 5.05
CA ALA A 97 -3.83 -2.29 5.57
C ALA A 97 -5.36 -2.42 5.48
N ALA A 98 -6.09 -1.31 5.36
CA ALA A 98 -7.56 -1.31 5.32
C ALA A 98 -8.13 -2.11 4.13
N LEU A 99 -7.52 -2.02 2.94
CA LEU A 99 -7.99 -2.81 1.80
C LEU A 99 -7.70 -4.29 1.98
N ASN A 100 -6.52 -4.64 2.50
CA ASN A 100 -6.15 -6.03 2.78
C ASN A 100 -7.13 -6.69 3.76
N SER A 101 -7.54 -5.97 4.81
CA SER A 101 -8.61 -6.41 5.73
C SER A 101 -9.94 -6.66 4.99
N CYS A 102 -10.34 -5.71 4.13
CA CYS A 102 -11.58 -5.83 3.34
C CYS A 102 -11.56 -7.02 2.37
N ILE A 103 -10.46 -7.22 1.65
CA ILE A 103 -10.28 -8.34 0.71
C ILE A 103 -10.33 -9.65 1.48
N PHE A 104 -9.53 -9.79 2.54
CA PHE A 104 -9.51 -11.00 3.36
C PHE A 104 -10.90 -11.39 3.89
N ARG A 105 -11.65 -10.42 4.43
CA ARG A 105 -13.01 -10.65 4.91
C ARG A 105 -13.97 -11.04 3.77
N SER A 106 -13.85 -10.40 2.62
CA SER A 106 -14.69 -10.70 1.44
C SER A 106 -14.43 -12.12 0.92
N PHE A 107 -13.17 -12.56 0.96
CA PHE A 107 -12.80 -13.94 0.64
C PHE A 107 -13.32 -14.96 1.66
N ILE A 108 -13.28 -14.66 2.97
CA ILE A 108 -13.91 -15.53 3.98
C ILE A 108 -15.40 -15.69 3.69
N THR A 109 -16.09 -14.61 3.32
CA THR A 109 -17.50 -14.66 2.93
C THR A 109 -17.67 -15.53 1.68
N ALA A 110 -16.88 -15.30 0.63
CA ALA A 110 -16.95 -16.06 -0.61
C ALA A 110 -16.71 -17.58 -0.38
N HIS A 111 -15.77 -17.93 0.49
CA HIS A 111 -15.48 -19.31 0.91
C HIS A 111 -16.69 -19.98 1.57
N ARG A 112 -17.57 -19.22 2.20
CA ARG A 112 -18.77 -19.74 2.90
C ARG A 112 -20.03 -19.73 2.03
N THR A 113 -20.10 -18.86 1.03
CA THR A 113 -21.37 -18.61 0.31
C THR A 113 -21.31 -18.83 -1.19
N THR A 114 -20.14 -18.73 -1.81
CA THR A 114 -19.99 -18.69 -3.27
C THR A 114 -19.17 -19.87 -3.80
N LEU A 115 -18.07 -20.19 -3.13
CA LEU A 115 -17.19 -21.29 -3.48
C LEU A 115 -17.71 -22.59 -2.87
N THR A 116 -17.55 -23.69 -3.59
CA THR A 116 -17.73 -25.03 -3.02
C THR A 116 -16.58 -25.33 -2.05
N ALA A 117 -16.76 -26.32 -1.18
CA ALA A 117 -15.73 -26.71 -0.21
C ALA A 117 -14.42 -27.15 -0.88
N ASP A 118 -14.47 -27.78 -2.05
CA ASP A 118 -13.28 -28.27 -2.76
C ASP A 118 -12.57 -27.15 -3.53
N GLU A 119 -13.31 -26.25 -4.17
CA GLU A 119 -12.74 -25.04 -4.77
C GLU A 119 -12.02 -24.18 -3.74
N ALA A 120 -12.64 -24.02 -2.57
CA ALA A 120 -12.14 -23.13 -1.54
C ALA A 120 -10.84 -23.64 -0.89
N LYS A 121 -10.61 -24.96 -0.82
CA LYS A 121 -9.32 -25.55 -0.40
C LYS A 121 -8.17 -25.21 -1.35
N CYS A 122 -8.48 -24.97 -2.62
CA CYS A 122 -7.48 -24.67 -3.65
C CYS A 122 -7.14 -23.18 -3.71
N ILE A 123 -7.93 -22.30 -3.08
CA ILE A 123 -7.73 -20.84 -3.17
C ILE A 123 -7.02 -20.33 -1.92
N VAL A 124 -5.84 -19.76 -2.09
CA VAL A 124 -5.00 -19.30 -0.97
C VAL A 124 -4.60 -17.84 -1.15
N ILE A 125 -4.66 -17.09 -0.05
CA ILE A 125 -4.18 -15.71 0.01
C ILE A 125 -2.81 -15.72 0.69
N ASN A 126 -1.76 -15.35 -0.04
CA ASN A 126 -0.40 -15.36 0.51
C ASN A 126 0.51 -14.35 -0.20
N PRO A 127 0.93 -13.24 0.43
CA PRO A 127 1.76 -12.22 -0.21
C PRO A 127 3.24 -12.66 -0.29
N LEU A 128 3.53 -13.65 -1.14
CA LEU A 128 4.90 -14.10 -1.41
C LEU A 128 5.59 -13.21 -2.45
N PRO A 129 6.92 -13.03 -2.38
CA PRO A 129 7.69 -12.45 -3.47
C PRO A 129 7.55 -13.31 -4.74
N VAL A 130 7.41 -12.66 -5.89
CA VAL A 130 7.27 -13.32 -7.19
C VAL A 130 8.37 -12.86 -8.12
N LEU A 131 8.98 -13.82 -8.83
CA LEU A 131 9.93 -13.56 -9.90
C LEU A 131 9.16 -13.29 -11.20
N LEU A 132 9.42 -12.14 -11.82
CA LEU A 132 8.90 -11.77 -13.13
C LEU A 132 9.94 -12.03 -14.23
N SER A 133 9.45 -12.40 -15.41
CA SER A 133 10.27 -12.49 -16.61
C SER A 133 10.92 -11.15 -16.96
N ARG A 134 12.08 -11.16 -17.61
CA ARG A 134 12.78 -9.92 -18.02
C ARG A 134 11.99 -9.18 -19.10
N PRO A 135 12.09 -7.84 -19.19
CA PRO A 135 11.49 -7.11 -20.30
C PRO A 135 12.02 -7.63 -21.63
N LEU A 136 11.11 -7.89 -22.58
CA LEU A 136 11.44 -8.37 -23.93
C LEU A 136 12.28 -7.34 -24.71
N ASN A 137 12.03 -6.04 -24.46
CA ASN A 137 12.72 -4.92 -25.09
C ASN A 137 13.26 -3.95 -24.01
N PRO A 138 14.55 -3.99 -23.66
CA PRO A 138 15.15 -3.08 -22.67
C PRO A 138 15.19 -1.59 -23.11
N GLY A 139 14.65 -1.25 -24.28
CA GLY A 139 14.63 0.12 -24.83
C GLY A 139 13.26 0.83 -24.81
N GLU A 140 12.16 0.12 -24.57
CA GLU A 140 10.81 0.72 -24.58
C GLU A 140 10.47 1.33 -23.22
N LYS A 141 10.87 2.60 -23.03
CA LYS A 141 10.58 3.41 -21.85
C LYS A 141 9.10 3.84 -21.82
N LEU A 142 8.20 3.00 -21.32
CA LEU A 142 6.88 3.46 -20.87
C LEU A 142 6.96 3.95 -19.40
N GLY A 143 7.51 5.16 -19.21
CA GLY A 143 7.54 5.86 -17.91
C GLY A 143 8.88 5.79 -17.13
N GLU A 144 8.91 6.37 -15.93
CA GLU A 144 10.12 6.53 -15.09
C GLU A 144 10.29 5.45 -14.01
N LYS A 145 9.17 4.88 -13.59
CA LYS A 145 9.08 3.61 -12.90
C LYS A 145 10.08 2.58 -13.47
N PRO A 146 10.90 1.85 -12.69
CA PRO A 146 11.72 0.74 -13.21
C PRO A 146 11.09 -0.67 -13.25
N ALA A 147 11.63 -1.58 -14.06
CA ALA A 147 11.12 -2.93 -14.32
C ALA A 147 11.73 -3.99 -13.37
N ALA A 148 11.12 -4.18 -12.21
CA ALA A 148 11.62 -5.12 -11.21
C ALA A 148 11.64 -6.59 -11.70
N TRP A 149 12.70 -7.34 -11.35
CA TRP A 149 12.80 -8.79 -11.56
C TRP A 149 12.09 -9.55 -10.45
N THR A 150 12.27 -9.16 -9.19
CA THR A 150 11.49 -9.68 -8.07
C THR A 150 10.54 -8.60 -7.60
N LYS A 151 9.25 -8.91 -7.48
CA LYS A 151 8.26 -7.99 -6.91
C LYS A 151 7.63 -8.59 -5.67
N GLN A 152 7.40 -7.73 -4.70
CA GLN A 152 6.58 -8.03 -3.53
C GLN A 152 5.28 -7.23 -3.63
N PRO A 153 4.17 -7.90 -3.94
CA PRO A 153 2.84 -7.28 -3.99
C PRO A 153 2.26 -7.10 -2.59
N ASP A 154 1.26 -6.22 -2.48
CA ASP A 154 0.57 -6.00 -1.21
C ASP A 154 -0.35 -7.16 -0.83
N ASN A 155 -0.92 -7.84 -1.83
CA ASN A 155 -1.67 -9.07 -1.65
C ASN A 155 -1.67 -9.94 -2.91
N LEU A 156 -1.80 -11.25 -2.72
CA LEU A 156 -1.94 -12.22 -3.80
C LEU A 156 -3.00 -13.25 -3.47
N ILE A 157 -3.74 -13.65 -4.49
CA ILE A 157 -4.59 -14.83 -4.48
C ILE A 157 -4.07 -15.83 -5.49
N TYR A 158 -3.81 -17.04 -5.02
CA TYR A 158 -3.36 -18.18 -5.79
C TYR A 158 -4.46 -19.23 -5.92
N PHE A 159 -4.40 -19.98 -7.00
CA PHE A 159 -5.02 -21.29 -7.12
C PHE A 159 -3.93 -22.36 -6.98
N ASN A 160 -4.13 -23.33 -6.09
CA ASN A 160 -3.25 -24.47 -5.90
C ASN A 160 -3.94 -25.71 -6.47
N ASP A 161 -3.36 -26.28 -7.52
CA ASP A 161 -3.71 -27.63 -7.95
C ASP A 161 -2.98 -28.62 -7.03
N ILE A 162 -3.72 -29.17 -6.08
CA ILE A 162 -3.17 -30.06 -5.06
C ILE A 162 -2.67 -31.38 -5.68
N GLU A 163 -3.30 -31.85 -6.75
CA GLU A 163 -2.93 -33.12 -7.38
C GLU A 163 -1.69 -32.97 -8.27
N ALA A 164 -1.58 -31.85 -9.00
CA ALA A 164 -0.43 -31.55 -9.84
C ALA A 164 0.76 -30.92 -9.09
N GLU A 165 0.57 -30.54 -7.82
CA GLU A 165 1.52 -29.75 -7.03
C GLU A 165 1.89 -28.41 -7.70
N GLU A 166 0.97 -27.84 -8.47
CA GLU A 166 1.15 -26.58 -9.19
C GLU A 166 0.43 -25.42 -8.51
N GLN A 167 1.02 -24.23 -8.60
CA GLN A 167 0.46 -23.00 -8.05
C GLN A 167 0.35 -21.95 -9.16
N PHE A 168 -0.84 -21.36 -9.29
CA PHE A 168 -1.13 -20.35 -10.30
C PHE A 168 -1.45 -19.03 -9.62
N LEU A 169 -0.64 -18.00 -9.89
CA LEU A 169 -0.95 -16.64 -9.44
C LEU A 169 -2.18 -16.13 -10.19
N GLN A 170 -3.30 -15.87 -9.50
CA GLN A 170 -4.56 -15.49 -10.16
C GLN A 170 -4.85 -14.00 -10.05
N ILE A 171 -4.81 -13.46 -8.83
CA ILE A 171 -5.13 -12.05 -8.58
C ILE A 171 -3.99 -11.40 -7.81
N VAL A 172 -3.56 -10.23 -8.28
CA VAL A 172 -2.61 -9.37 -7.59
C VAL A 172 -3.32 -8.12 -7.09
N VAL A 173 -2.96 -7.66 -5.90
CA VAL A 173 -3.44 -6.39 -5.34
C VAL A 173 -2.25 -5.48 -5.07
N GLU A 174 -2.33 -4.25 -5.56
CA GLU A 174 -1.35 -3.18 -5.32
C GLU A 174 -2.07 -1.94 -4.76
N ILE A 175 -1.56 -1.40 -3.67
CA ILE A 175 -2.15 -0.31 -2.91
C ILE A 175 -1.15 0.83 -2.83
N GLY A 176 -1.41 1.90 -3.57
CA GLY A 176 -0.56 3.09 -3.56
C GLY A 176 -1.07 4.15 -2.61
N PHE A 177 -0.29 4.46 -1.57
CA PHE A 177 -0.50 5.65 -0.75
C PHE A 177 0.42 6.78 -1.18
N SER A 178 1.73 6.50 -1.23
CA SER A 178 2.75 7.45 -1.67
C SER A 178 3.07 7.32 -3.16
N GLU A 179 2.77 6.16 -3.74
CA GLU A 179 2.93 5.85 -5.16
C GLU A 179 2.07 6.77 -6.03
N SER A 180 2.62 7.16 -7.18
CA SER A 180 1.83 7.84 -8.20
C SER A 180 0.88 6.85 -8.88
N TYR A 181 -0.17 7.38 -9.51
CA TYR A 181 -1.08 6.55 -10.32
C TYR A 181 -0.33 5.78 -11.42
N HIS A 182 0.59 6.45 -12.12
CA HIS A 182 1.38 5.83 -13.19
C HIS A 182 2.25 4.68 -12.69
N ASP A 183 2.79 4.81 -11.48
CA ASP A 183 3.57 3.74 -10.85
C ASP A 183 2.74 2.48 -10.63
N LEU A 184 1.48 2.64 -10.21
CA LEU A 184 0.54 1.54 -9.99
C LEU A 184 0.06 0.91 -11.29
N VAL A 185 -0.31 1.71 -12.29
CA VAL A 185 -0.71 1.21 -13.63
C VAL A 185 0.41 0.37 -14.24
N ARG A 186 1.63 0.81 -14.04
CA ARG A 186 2.81 0.13 -14.56
C ARG A 186 3.16 -1.11 -13.74
N ASP A 187 2.90 -1.12 -12.43
CA ASP A 187 2.93 -2.37 -11.66
C ASP A 187 1.91 -3.38 -12.20
N ALA A 188 0.67 -2.94 -12.44
CA ALA A 188 -0.35 -3.79 -13.05
C ALA A 188 0.08 -4.31 -14.42
N SER A 189 0.67 -3.47 -15.26
CA SER A 189 1.19 -3.86 -16.56
C SER A 189 2.31 -4.91 -16.44
N GLN A 190 3.24 -4.74 -15.49
CA GLN A 190 4.30 -5.72 -15.24
C GLN A 190 3.74 -7.06 -14.76
N TRP A 191 2.79 -7.05 -13.83
CA TRP A 191 2.15 -8.26 -13.36
C TRP A 191 1.46 -9.00 -14.50
N LEU A 192 0.67 -8.30 -15.31
CA LEU A 192 -0.07 -8.90 -16.42
C LEU A 192 0.86 -9.45 -17.52
N LEU A 193 1.89 -8.71 -17.91
CA LEU A 193 2.75 -9.07 -19.04
C LEU A 193 3.91 -10.01 -18.67
N ARG A 194 4.39 -9.96 -17.42
CA ARG A 194 5.68 -10.57 -17.05
C ARG A 194 5.56 -11.70 -16.04
N SER A 195 4.37 -12.02 -15.54
CA SER A 195 4.11 -13.17 -14.66
C SER A 195 3.94 -14.50 -15.41
N GLY A 196 4.49 -14.63 -16.63
CA GLY A 196 4.34 -15.86 -17.43
C GLY A 196 2.92 -16.13 -17.93
N GLY A 197 2.02 -15.14 -17.87
CA GLY A 197 0.62 -15.30 -18.24
C GLY A 197 -0.27 -15.92 -17.15
N GLU A 198 0.27 -16.08 -15.94
CA GLU A 198 -0.45 -16.65 -14.81
C GLU A 198 -1.51 -15.68 -14.27
N THR A 199 -1.12 -14.41 -14.07
CA THR A 199 -1.99 -13.39 -13.46
C THR A 199 -3.19 -13.08 -14.35
N LYS A 200 -4.39 -13.33 -13.83
CA LYS A 200 -5.66 -13.01 -14.53
C LYS A 200 -6.09 -11.58 -14.31
N VAL A 201 -5.93 -11.08 -13.08
CA VAL A 201 -6.44 -9.78 -12.67
C VAL A 201 -5.43 -9.06 -11.79
N VAL A 202 -5.28 -7.76 -12.00
CA VAL A 202 -4.60 -6.87 -11.05
C VAL A 202 -5.60 -5.83 -10.55
N ILE A 203 -5.73 -5.73 -9.23
CA ILE A 203 -6.51 -4.69 -8.57
C ILE A 203 -5.53 -3.64 -8.08
N ILE A 204 -5.67 -2.41 -8.57
CA ILE A 204 -4.92 -1.28 -8.02
C ILE A 204 -5.86 -0.44 -7.16
N ALA A 205 -5.40 -0.03 -5.99
CA ALA A 205 -6.09 0.91 -5.13
C ALA A 205 -5.21 2.11 -4.89
N LYS A 206 -5.70 3.31 -5.23
CA LYS A 206 -5.00 4.56 -4.94
C LYS A 206 -5.66 5.23 -3.76
N ILE A 207 -4.84 5.56 -2.77
CA ILE A 207 -5.20 6.37 -1.61
C ILE A 207 -4.39 7.67 -1.71
N ASP A 208 -5.07 8.80 -1.75
CA ASP A 208 -4.46 10.14 -1.82
C ASP A 208 -4.90 10.97 -0.62
N GLU A 209 -3.93 11.42 0.17
CA GLU A 209 -4.16 12.40 1.26
C GLU A 209 -3.82 13.81 0.78
N ASP A 210 -4.69 14.78 1.07
CA ASP A 210 -4.40 16.20 0.90
C ASP A 210 -3.43 16.69 1.98
N LYS A 211 -2.14 16.39 1.77
CA LYS A 211 -1.04 16.79 2.64
C LYS A 211 -0.89 18.31 2.71
N ARG A 212 -1.25 19.04 1.65
CA ARG A 212 -1.14 20.50 1.61
C ARG A 212 -2.12 21.13 2.57
N GLN A 213 -3.39 20.72 2.51
CA GLN A 213 -4.40 21.22 3.45
C GLN A 213 -4.08 20.81 4.88
N ARG A 214 -3.60 19.57 5.11
CA ARG A 214 -3.10 19.18 6.44
C ARG A 214 -2.01 20.14 6.93
N ALA A 215 -1.00 20.41 6.10
CA ALA A 215 0.10 21.30 6.49
C ALA A 215 -0.33 22.75 6.73
N ILE A 216 -1.37 23.23 6.03
CA ILE A 216 -1.97 24.55 6.30
C ILE A 216 -2.71 24.52 7.63
N HIS A 217 -3.55 23.50 7.87
CA HIS A 217 -4.29 23.31 9.11
C HIS A 217 -3.37 23.23 10.34
N GLN A 218 -2.26 22.52 10.22
CA GLN A 218 -1.27 22.37 11.29
C GLN A 218 -0.51 23.66 11.65
N LYS A 219 -0.70 24.74 10.88
CA LYS A 219 -0.18 26.08 11.19
C LYS A 219 -1.23 26.99 11.84
N THR A 220 -2.45 26.50 12.04
CA THR A 220 -3.52 27.28 12.68
C THR A 220 -3.35 27.31 14.18
N GLU A 221 -3.84 28.38 14.83
CA GLU A 221 -3.86 28.49 16.29
C GLU A 221 -4.71 27.37 16.93
N GLN A 222 -5.79 26.94 16.26
CA GLN A 222 -6.63 25.84 16.72
C GLN A 222 -5.84 24.52 16.82
N PHE A 223 -5.03 24.20 15.82
CA PHE A 223 -4.19 23.01 15.86
C PHE A 223 -3.14 23.12 16.97
N THR A 224 -2.44 24.26 17.05
CA THR A 224 -1.43 24.54 18.08
C THR A 224 -2.01 24.35 19.48
N CYS A 225 -3.16 24.96 19.78
CA CYS A 225 -3.86 24.80 21.05
C CYS A 225 -4.20 23.34 21.36
N THR A 226 -4.75 22.61 20.38
CA THR A 226 -5.10 21.19 20.53
C THR A 226 -3.87 20.31 20.78
N ARG A 227 -2.78 20.54 20.04
CA ARG A 227 -1.49 19.87 20.22
C ARG A 227 -0.95 20.13 21.62
N ASP A 228 -0.91 21.39 22.03
CA ASP A 228 -0.31 21.78 23.31
C ASP A 228 -1.10 21.19 24.47
N MET A 229 -2.44 21.16 24.40
CA MET A 229 -3.26 20.43 25.37
C MET A 229 -2.90 18.94 25.49
N LEU A 230 -2.65 18.27 24.36
CA LEU A 230 -2.25 16.86 24.36
C LEU A 230 -0.83 16.68 24.93
N VAL A 231 0.11 17.58 24.60
CA VAL A 231 1.48 17.58 25.15
C VAL A 231 1.50 17.88 26.65
N THR A 232 0.71 18.85 27.12
CA THR A 232 0.57 19.13 28.56
C THR A 232 0.09 17.87 29.29
N LYS A 233 -0.94 17.22 28.76
CA LYS A 233 -1.62 16.12 29.46
C LYS A 233 -0.89 14.78 29.38
N TYR A 234 -0.23 14.49 28.26
CA TYR A 234 0.31 13.16 27.96
C TYR A 234 1.76 13.16 27.49
N GLY A 235 2.36 14.34 27.31
CA GLY A 235 3.70 14.49 26.80
C GLY A 235 4.79 14.11 27.78
N ASP A 236 5.93 13.72 27.23
CA ASP A 236 7.19 13.54 27.97
C ASP A 236 7.98 14.85 28.09
N ALA A 237 9.13 14.81 28.78
CA ALA A 237 10.00 15.98 28.93
C ALA A 237 10.43 16.58 27.58
N MET A 238 10.68 15.74 26.58
CA MET A 238 11.20 16.15 25.28
C MET A 238 10.16 16.93 24.49
N SER A 239 8.93 16.42 24.41
CA SER A 239 7.81 17.13 23.77
C SER A 239 7.44 18.41 24.50
N GLN A 240 7.41 18.39 25.84
CA GLN A 240 7.13 19.59 26.63
C GLN A 240 8.17 20.69 26.40
N GLU A 241 9.46 20.34 26.34
CA GLU A 241 10.54 21.28 26.00
C GLU A 241 10.43 21.76 24.54
N ALA A 242 10.20 20.85 23.59
CA ALA A 242 10.13 21.17 22.17
C ALA A 242 9.01 22.15 21.81
N TYR A 243 7.93 22.16 22.58
CA TYR A 243 6.75 23.01 22.35
C TYR A 243 6.56 24.11 23.40
N ASP A 244 7.52 24.29 24.31
CA ASP A 244 7.48 25.30 25.39
C ASP A 244 6.19 25.25 26.23
N VAL A 245 5.82 24.02 26.62
CA VAL A 245 4.59 23.74 27.38
C VAL A 245 4.92 23.55 28.85
N GLU A 246 4.15 24.19 29.75
CA GLU A 246 4.35 24.08 31.19
C GLU A 246 4.28 22.62 31.69
N LYS A 247 5.23 22.25 32.55
CA LYS A 247 5.28 20.92 33.17
C LYS A 247 4.08 20.75 34.11
N THR A 248 3.37 19.64 33.97
CA THR A 248 2.28 19.30 34.89
C THR A 248 2.82 18.98 36.29
N ALA A 249 2.06 19.39 37.32
CA ALA A 249 2.40 19.12 38.71
C ALA A 249 2.40 17.61 39.05
N ASP A 250 1.67 16.81 38.26
CA ASP A 250 1.54 15.35 38.45
C ASP A 250 2.73 14.54 37.92
N GLY A 251 3.76 15.20 37.37
CA GLY A 251 4.93 14.55 36.81
C GLY A 251 4.69 13.89 35.45
N ILE A 252 5.76 13.35 34.86
CA ILE A 252 5.71 12.65 33.55
C ILE A 252 5.01 11.30 33.75
N GLN A 253 3.93 11.05 33.00
CA GLN A 253 3.22 9.78 33.08
C GLN A 253 4.00 8.65 32.39
N ASP A 254 4.13 7.52 33.08
CA ASP A 254 4.72 6.31 32.51
C ASP A 254 3.93 5.79 31.30
N SER A 255 4.65 5.20 30.35
CA SER A 255 4.06 4.55 29.18
C SER A 255 3.19 3.37 29.60
N SER A 256 1.87 3.47 29.37
CA SER A 256 0.92 2.41 29.73
C SER A 256 -0.19 2.23 28.70
N PRO A 257 -0.81 1.04 28.59
CA PRO A 257 -1.97 0.83 27.71
C PRO A 257 -3.14 1.77 28.00
N ALA A 258 -3.34 2.14 29.28
CA ALA A 258 -4.40 3.06 29.69
C ALA A 258 -4.15 4.48 29.14
N LEU A 259 -2.90 4.95 29.18
CA LEU A 259 -2.49 6.23 28.59
C LEU A 259 -2.76 6.26 27.09
N TYR A 260 -2.33 5.24 26.35
CA TYR A 260 -2.55 5.18 24.89
C TYR A 260 -4.02 5.15 24.52
N LYS A 261 -4.86 4.49 25.33
CA LYS A 261 -6.31 4.50 25.15
C LYS A 261 -6.90 5.89 25.36
N ALA A 262 -6.42 6.64 26.37
CA ALA A 262 -6.86 8.00 26.66
C ALA A 262 -6.46 8.98 25.55
N VAL A 263 -5.20 8.95 25.10
CA VAL A 263 -4.73 9.75 23.96
C VAL A 263 -5.57 9.45 22.72
N LYS A 264 -5.77 8.16 22.40
CA LYS A 264 -6.57 7.74 21.24
C LYS A 264 -8.02 8.25 21.27
N SER A 265 -8.61 8.46 22.46
CA SER A 265 -9.96 9.04 22.58
C SER A 265 -10.01 10.55 22.41
N GLU A 266 -8.89 11.25 22.59
CA GLU A 266 -8.81 12.73 22.52
C GLU A 266 -8.22 13.23 21.20
N VAL A 267 -7.51 12.37 20.45
CA VAL A 267 -6.98 12.70 19.12
C VAL A 267 -8.11 12.90 18.11
N ILE A 268 -8.19 14.10 17.55
CA ILE A 268 -9.12 14.47 16.48
C ILE A 268 -8.49 14.13 15.12
N ALA A 269 -9.07 13.19 14.38
CA ALA A 269 -8.43 12.66 13.18
C ALA A 269 -8.15 13.69 12.07
N SER A 270 -8.96 14.75 11.95
CA SER A 270 -8.76 15.82 10.95
C SER A 270 -7.56 16.72 11.24
N ASP A 271 -7.09 16.77 12.49
CA ASP A 271 -5.92 17.58 12.87
C ASP A 271 -4.62 16.94 12.39
N TRP A 272 -4.62 15.62 12.28
CA TRP A 272 -3.44 14.81 12.02
C TRP A 272 -3.44 14.16 10.63
N VAL A 273 -4.61 14.10 9.98
CA VAL A 273 -4.79 13.47 8.67
C VAL A 273 -5.65 14.34 7.79
N GLY A 274 -5.10 14.74 6.65
CA GLY A 274 -5.79 15.50 5.62
C GLY A 274 -7.02 14.77 5.08
N GLN A 275 -7.75 15.44 4.19
CA GLN A 275 -8.82 14.78 3.46
C GLN A 275 -8.23 13.64 2.62
N ILE A 276 -8.88 12.48 2.63
CA ILE A 276 -8.44 11.30 1.87
C ILE A 276 -9.43 11.09 0.73
N SER A 277 -8.89 10.86 -0.47
CA SER A 277 -9.62 10.30 -1.60
C SER A 277 -9.10 8.90 -1.90
N VAL A 278 -10.01 8.00 -2.28
CA VAL A 278 -9.68 6.59 -2.54
C VAL A 278 -10.47 6.10 -3.73
N TYR A 279 -9.81 5.41 -4.65
CA TYR A 279 -10.45 4.70 -5.75
C TYR A 279 -9.75 3.37 -6.05
N LEU A 280 -10.47 2.48 -6.73
CA LEU A 280 -9.95 1.23 -7.26
C LEU A 280 -10.10 1.14 -8.78
N GLU A 281 -9.16 0.46 -9.41
CA GLU A 281 -9.24 0.02 -10.79
C GLU A 281 -8.91 -1.47 -10.87
N VAL A 282 -9.52 -2.13 -11.85
CA VAL A 282 -9.30 -3.55 -12.13
C VAL A 282 -8.70 -3.64 -13.52
N TRP A 283 -7.58 -4.33 -13.63
CA TRP A 283 -6.80 -4.46 -14.85
C TRP A 283 -6.72 -5.94 -15.24
N GLU A 284 -6.78 -6.20 -16.55
CA GLU A 284 -6.68 -7.52 -17.16
C GLU A 284 -5.88 -7.44 -18.46
N LEU A 285 -5.49 -8.59 -19.02
CA LEU A 285 -5.06 -8.64 -20.41
C LEU A 285 -6.28 -8.72 -21.34
N ARG A 286 -6.35 -7.79 -22.30
CA ARG A 286 -7.28 -7.85 -23.43
C ARG A 286 -6.47 -7.78 -24.71
N ASP A 287 -6.63 -8.78 -25.57
CA ASP A 287 -5.91 -8.90 -26.84
C ASP A 287 -4.37 -8.81 -26.68
N GLY A 288 -3.85 -9.33 -25.55
CA GLY A 288 -2.43 -9.31 -25.22
C GLY A 288 -1.92 -8.03 -24.55
N TYR A 289 -2.78 -7.03 -24.33
CA TYR A 289 -2.39 -5.74 -23.73
C TYR A 289 -3.09 -5.50 -22.38
N PRO A 290 -2.41 -4.90 -21.39
CA PRO A 290 -3.05 -4.44 -20.16
C PRO A 290 -4.15 -3.43 -20.43
N ALA A 291 -5.35 -3.71 -19.95
CA ALA A 291 -6.53 -2.87 -20.14
C ALA A 291 -7.39 -2.84 -18.88
N LEU A 292 -8.13 -1.74 -18.71
CA LEU A 292 -9.11 -1.60 -17.64
C LEU A 292 -10.32 -2.53 -17.87
N ARG A 293 -10.64 -3.32 -16.83
CA ARG A 293 -11.89 -4.06 -16.71
C ARG A 293 -12.98 -3.16 -16.16
N GLY A 294 -13.58 -2.40 -17.07
CA GLY A 294 -14.68 -1.48 -16.75
C GLY A 294 -14.23 -0.18 -16.09
N PRO A 295 -15.19 0.64 -15.59
CA PRO A 295 -14.87 1.94 -15.04
C PRO A 295 -14.20 1.85 -13.65
N ARG A 296 -13.54 2.94 -13.24
CA ARG A 296 -12.96 3.15 -11.90
C ARG A 296 -14.01 3.19 -10.79
N ILE A 297 -13.76 2.53 -9.66
CA ILE A 297 -14.65 2.51 -8.48
C ILE A 297 -14.18 3.58 -7.49
N ASP A 298 -14.95 4.66 -7.35
CA ASP A 298 -14.68 5.66 -6.32
C ASP A 298 -15.18 5.16 -4.95
N VAL A 299 -14.33 5.26 -3.93
CA VAL A 299 -14.61 4.80 -2.57
C VAL A 299 -14.75 5.97 -1.61
N LEU A 300 -13.77 6.90 -1.64
CA LEU A 300 -13.80 8.14 -0.86
C LEU A 300 -13.53 9.35 -1.76
N PRO A 301 -14.24 10.48 -1.56
CA PRO A 301 -15.44 10.61 -0.72
C PRO A 301 -16.54 9.65 -1.19
N THR A 302 -17.48 9.29 -0.30
CA THR A 302 -18.55 8.34 -0.66
C THR A 302 -19.30 8.85 -1.89
N PRO A 303 -19.28 8.12 -3.01
CA PRO A 303 -19.96 8.57 -4.22
C PRO A 303 -21.48 8.52 -4.02
N ALA A 304 -22.22 9.30 -4.81
CA ALA A 304 -23.69 9.33 -4.76
C ALA A 304 -24.31 7.94 -5.06
N ASN A 305 -23.67 7.18 -5.95
CA ASN A 305 -24.05 5.83 -6.31
C ASN A 305 -22.91 4.86 -5.97
N PRO A 306 -22.77 4.45 -4.69
CA PRO A 306 -21.72 3.53 -4.29
C PRO A 306 -21.95 2.16 -4.91
N ARG A 307 -20.88 1.60 -5.46
CA ARG A 307 -20.87 0.25 -6.03
C ARG A 307 -19.78 -0.59 -5.39
N ASN A 308 -20.02 -1.89 -5.34
CA ASN A 308 -19.03 -2.86 -4.88
C ASN A 308 -18.15 -3.33 -6.04
N LEU A 309 -16.97 -3.84 -5.71
CA LEU A 309 -16.12 -4.54 -6.66
C LEU A 309 -16.64 -5.99 -6.78
N VAL A 310 -16.93 -6.42 -8.00
CA VAL A 310 -17.42 -7.77 -8.30
C VAL A 310 -16.35 -8.50 -9.09
N LEU A 311 -16.00 -9.71 -8.65
CA LEU A 311 -15.04 -10.59 -9.29
C LEU A 311 -15.72 -11.91 -9.64
N SER A 312 -15.30 -12.52 -10.74
CA SER A 312 -15.81 -13.82 -11.19
C SER A 312 -15.07 -14.95 -10.49
N VAL A 313 -15.73 -16.09 -10.27
CA VAL A 313 -15.02 -17.32 -9.87
C VAL A 313 -13.99 -17.73 -10.93
N THR A 314 -14.20 -17.37 -12.21
CA THR A 314 -13.21 -17.59 -13.27
C THR A 314 -11.94 -16.76 -13.12
N ASP A 315 -11.95 -15.70 -12.30
CA ASP A 315 -10.75 -14.95 -11.93
C ASP A 315 -9.93 -15.65 -10.85
N LEU A 316 -10.51 -16.66 -10.19
CA LEU A 316 -9.88 -17.44 -9.11
C LEU A 316 -9.44 -18.83 -9.54
N ILE A 317 -10.07 -19.40 -10.59
CA ILE A 317 -9.84 -20.77 -11.02
C ILE A 317 -9.39 -20.77 -12.49
N PRO A 318 -8.13 -21.15 -12.76
CA PRO A 318 -7.58 -21.24 -14.12
C PRO A 318 -8.44 -22.13 -15.02
N GLU A 319 -8.53 -21.78 -16.30
CA GLU A 319 -9.38 -22.50 -17.25
C GLU A 319 -9.09 -24.01 -17.32
N GLY A 320 -7.81 -24.40 -17.35
CA GLY A 320 -7.39 -25.79 -17.36
C GLY A 320 -7.73 -26.58 -16.09
N CYS A 321 -7.95 -25.90 -14.96
CA CYS A 321 -8.25 -26.52 -13.67
C CYS A 321 -9.75 -26.60 -13.38
N ARG A 322 -10.62 -26.03 -14.22
CA ARG A 322 -12.08 -26.02 -13.97
C ARG A 322 -12.68 -27.42 -14.00
N THR A 323 -12.12 -28.32 -14.80
CA THR A 323 -12.56 -29.72 -14.91
C THR A 323 -12.31 -30.53 -13.65
N LEU A 324 -11.47 -30.04 -12.72
CA LEU A 324 -11.28 -30.64 -11.40
C LEU A 324 -12.55 -30.57 -10.54
N PHE A 325 -13.48 -29.67 -10.88
CA PHE A 325 -14.72 -29.45 -10.13
C PHE A 325 -15.94 -29.85 -10.97
N PRO A 326 -16.62 -30.98 -10.67
CA PRO A 326 -17.68 -31.52 -11.53
C PRO A 326 -18.92 -30.61 -11.65
N ASN A 327 -19.11 -29.70 -10.70
CA ASN A 327 -20.22 -28.74 -10.67
C ASN A 327 -19.72 -27.29 -10.81
N PHE A 328 -18.62 -27.07 -11.53
CA PHE A 328 -18.09 -25.74 -11.74
C PHE A 328 -19.10 -24.84 -12.48
N ASP A 329 -19.56 -23.79 -11.81
CA ASP A 329 -20.38 -22.75 -12.42
C ASP A 329 -19.55 -21.47 -12.61
N ALA A 330 -19.27 -21.14 -13.88
CA ALA A 330 -18.51 -19.98 -14.33
C ALA A 330 -19.25 -18.64 -14.13
N SER A 331 -20.58 -18.68 -13.97
CA SER A 331 -21.40 -17.47 -13.81
C SER A 331 -21.37 -16.91 -12.39
N ARG A 332 -20.84 -17.67 -11.43
CA ARG A 332 -20.73 -17.25 -10.03
C ARG A 332 -19.77 -16.08 -9.90
N THR A 333 -20.18 -15.12 -9.09
CA THR A 333 -19.40 -13.96 -8.73
C THR A 333 -19.35 -13.79 -7.23
N PHE A 334 -18.27 -13.22 -6.71
CA PHE A 334 -18.20 -12.75 -5.33
C PHE A 334 -17.91 -11.25 -5.30
N THR A 335 -18.23 -10.63 -4.17
CA THR A 335 -18.23 -9.18 -4.03
C THR A 335 -17.27 -8.77 -2.93
N ILE A 336 -16.43 -7.78 -3.24
CA ILE A 336 -15.64 -7.06 -2.24
C ILE A 336 -16.45 -5.83 -1.82
N ASP A 337 -16.86 -5.82 -0.54
CA ASP A 337 -17.79 -4.84 0.02
C ASP A 337 -17.10 -3.48 0.22
N MET A 338 -17.37 -2.54 -0.68
CA MET A 338 -16.83 -1.18 -0.61
C MET A 338 -17.43 -0.37 0.54
N GLY A 339 -18.61 -0.75 1.05
CA GLY A 339 -19.19 -0.21 2.27
C GLY A 339 -18.36 -0.57 3.50
N PHE A 340 -18.00 -1.85 3.62
CA PHE A 340 -17.06 -2.29 4.65
C PHE A 340 -15.69 -1.64 4.48
N PHE A 341 -15.17 -1.54 3.25
CA PHE A 341 -13.89 -0.85 3.01
C PHE A 341 -13.90 0.61 3.49
N ARG A 342 -14.98 1.36 3.25
CA ARG A 342 -15.14 2.73 3.80
C ARG A 342 -15.10 2.76 5.33
N GLN A 343 -15.69 1.77 6.00
CA GLN A 343 -15.63 1.68 7.46
C GLN A 343 -14.19 1.43 7.94
N GLU A 344 -13.49 0.48 7.32
CA GLU A 344 -12.08 0.19 7.62
C GLU A 344 -11.19 1.41 7.37
N LEU A 345 -11.40 2.15 6.27
CA LEU A 345 -10.68 3.40 6.00
C LEU A 345 -10.91 4.47 7.08
N ASN A 346 -12.12 4.57 7.63
CA ASN A 346 -12.40 5.50 8.74
C ASN A 346 -11.69 5.09 10.04
N VAL A 347 -11.64 3.79 10.35
CA VAL A 347 -10.88 3.26 11.49
C VAL A 347 -9.38 3.49 11.28
N ALA A 348 -8.89 3.20 10.08
CA ALA A 348 -7.50 3.39 9.68
C ALA A 348 -7.08 4.86 9.71
N LYS A 349 -7.95 5.79 9.32
CA LYS A 349 -7.71 7.24 9.44
C LYS A 349 -7.50 7.64 10.91
N LYS A 350 -8.32 7.14 11.82
CA LYS A 350 -8.16 7.39 13.27
C LYS A 350 -6.87 6.78 13.83
N ALA A 351 -6.53 5.56 13.42
CA ALA A 351 -5.27 4.92 13.81
C ALA A 351 -4.04 5.69 13.28
N THR A 352 -4.10 6.16 12.04
CA THR A 352 -3.06 7.00 11.43
C THR A 352 -2.91 8.32 12.17
N ALA A 353 -4.03 8.97 12.51
CA ALA A 353 -4.02 10.19 13.31
C ALA A 353 -3.36 9.97 14.67
N PHE A 354 -3.73 8.88 15.36
CA PHE A 354 -3.14 8.49 16.64
C PHE A 354 -1.63 8.28 16.53
N HIS A 355 -1.14 7.52 15.53
CA HIS A 355 0.30 7.32 15.36
C HIS A 355 1.05 8.64 15.15
N ARG A 356 0.56 9.52 14.27
CA ARG A 356 1.17 10.84 14.03
C ARG A 356 1.12 11.74 15.26
N ALA A 357 0.04 11.67 16.03
CA ALA A 357 -0.07 12.39 17.30
C ALA A 357 0.97 11.90 18.32
N MET A 358 1.15 10.58 18.43
CA MET A 358 2.13 9.99 19.34
C MET A 358 3.56 10.40 19.01
N GLU A 359 3.93 10.56 17.73
CA GLU A 359 5.26 11.06 17.33
C GLU A 359 5.53 12.48 17.84
N VAL A 360 4.48 13.28 18.04
CA VAL A 360 4.57 14.65 18.56
C VAL A 360 4.49 14.70 20.07
N ILE A 361 3.59 13.91 20.66
CA ILE A 361 3.32 13.91 22.10
C ILE A 361 4.41 13.15 22.86
N ARG A 362 4.94 12.04 22.32
CA ARG A 362 5.98 11.23 22.96
C ARG A 362 7.01 10.80 21.91
N PRO A 363 7.85 11.73 21.42
CA PRO A 363 8.90 11.41 20.46
C PRO A 363 9.86 10.37 21.06
N LEU A 364 10.38 9.49 20.21
CA LEU A 364 11.36 8.48 20.63
C LEU A 364 12.64 9.16 21.11
N ASP A 365 13.19 8.71 22.24
CA ASP A 365 14.46 9.21 22.76
C ASP A 365 15.60 9.04 21.75
N LYS A 366 16.58 9.95 21.80
CA LYS A 366 17.79 9.88 20.95
C LYS A 366 18.57 8.57 21.12
N ASP A 367 18.46 7.92 22.29
CA ASP A 367 19.08 6.63 22.56
C ASP A 367 18.22 5.44 22.10
N GLU A 368 16.88 5.55 22.17
CA GLU A 368 15.95 4.55 21.61
C GLU A 368 15.82 4.61 20.08
N SER A 369 16.27 5.71 19.49
CA SER A 369 16.45 5.86 18.04
C SER A 369 17.82 5.38 17.56
N ASN A 370 18.68 4.84 18.45
CA ASN A 370 19.85 4.10 18.00
C ASN A 370 19.39 2.80 17.30
N PRO A 371 19.68 2.62 16.00
CA PRO A 371 19.29 1.41 15.27
C PRO A 371 19.94 0.16 15.86
N GLU A 372 21.12 0.27 16.48
CA GLU A 372 21.73 -0.86 17.19
C GLU A 372 20.91 -1.22 18.44
N TYR A 373 20.42 -0.24 19.20
CA TYR A 373 19.58 -0.49 20.38
C TYR A 373 18.24 -1.14 19.99
N ARG A 374 17.56 -0.67 18.94
CA ARG A 374 16.34 -1.33 18.41
C ARG A 374 16.60 -2.70 17.78
N LEU A 375 17.76 -2.89 17.16
CA LEU A 375 18.16 -4.20 16.63
C LEU A 375 18.49 -5.20 17.77
N TRP A 376 18.95 -4.71 18.93
CA TRP A 376 19.36 -5.50 20.10
C TRP A 376 18.24 -5.73 21.13
N VAL A 377 17.31 -4.80 21.33
CA VAL A 377 16.12 -4.99 22.21
C VAL A 377 15.10 -5.96 21.61
N LEU A 378 15.19 -6.22 20.30
CA LEU A 378 14.38 -7.19 19.56
C LEU A 378 15.19 -8.45 19.17
N SER A 379 16.22 -8.80 19.95
CA SER A 379 16.90 -10.10 19.96
C SER A 379 16.74 -10.74 21.33
#